data_AF-A0A9E0VN25-F1
#
_entry.id   AF-A0A9E0VN25-F1
#
_cell.length_a   1.000
_cell.length_b   1.000
_cell.length_c   1.000
_cell.angle_alpha   90.00
_cell.angle_beta   90.00
_cell.angle_gamma   90.00
#
_symmetry.space_group_name_H-M   'P 1'
#
loop_
_entity.id
_entity.type
_entity.pdbx_description
1 polymer ?
#
loop_
_entity_poly.entity_id
_entity_poly.type
_entity_poly.pdbx_seq_one_letter_code
_entity_poly.pdbx_strand_id
1 'polypeptide(L)' 'MRDNIFKRIWNFYYEGFKNMTTLGKTLWIIIAIKLFIMFFVLKLFFFKSDLREYDTIEEKSNKVIENLTNPK' A
#
# COMPACT_ATOMS: atom_id res chain seq x y z
N MET A 1 -29.78 -24.30 -2.26
CA MET A 1 -28.37 -23.87 -2.40
C MET A 1 -28.34 -22.39 -2.02
N ARG A 2 -27.66 -22.01 -0.92
CA ARG A 2 -27.42 -20.58 -0.66
C ARG A 2 -26.41 -20.14 -1.70
N ASP A 3 -26.86 -19.38 -2.69
CA ASP A 3 -25.92 -18.70 -3.57
C ASP A 3 -25.02 -17.87 -2.68
N ASN A 4 -23.74 -18.23 -2.66
CA ASN A 4 -22.75 -17.50 -1.88
C ASN A 4 -22.73 -16.09 -2.47
N ILE A 5 -23.33 -15.13 -1.75
CA ILE A 5 -23.43 -13.73 -2.18
C ILE A 5 -22.04 -13.22 -2.63
N PHE A 6 -20.99 -13.67 -1.94
CA PHE A 6 -19.59 -13.45 -2.27
C PHE A 6 -19.21 -13.92 -3.68
N LYS A 7 -19.65 -15.11 -4.10
CA LYS A 7 -19.41 -15.65 -5.45
C LYS A 7 -20.12 -14.82 -6.51
N ARG A 8 -21.32 -14.32 -6.22
CA ARG A 8 -22.08 -13.45 -7.14
C ARG A 8 -21.40 -12.08 -7.30
N ILE A 9 -20.93 -11.50 -6.19
CA ILE A 9 -20.19 -10.24 -6.19
C ILE A 9 -18.88 -10.40 -6.97
N TRP A 10 -18.11 -11.46 -6.71
CA TRP A 10 -16.89 -11.77 -7.44
C TRP A 10 -17.13 -11.89 -8.95
N ASN A 11 -18.13 -12.68 -9.36
CA ASN A 11 -18.46 -12.86 -10.77
C ASN A 11 -18.88 -11.55 -11.43
N PHE A 12 -19.63 -10.67 -10.75
CA PHE A 12 -20.01 -9.37 -11.28
C PHE A 12 -18.79 -8.49 -11.60
N TYR A 13 -17.83 -8.37 -10.68
CA TYR A 13 -16.60 -7.61 -10.94
C TYR A 13 -15.74 -8.24 -12.03
N TYR A 14 -15.63 -9.56 -12.04
CA TYR A 14 -14.88 -10.30 -13.05
C TYR A 14 -15.50 -10.15 -14.45
N GLU A 15 -16.81 -10.32 -14.57
CA GLU A 15 -17.54 -10.15 -15.83
C GLU A 15 -17.52 -8.70 -16.30
N GLY A 16 -17.71 -7.74 -15.39
CA GLY A 16 -17.60 -6.31 -15.71
C GLY A 16 -16.22 -5.93 -16.24
N PHE A 17 -15.15 -6.43 -15.61
CA PHE A 17 -13.79 -6.19 -16.07
C PHE A 17 -13.48 -6.90 -17.39
N LYS A 18 -13.96 -8.13 -17.58
CA LYS A 18 -13.81 -8.90 -18.81
C LYS A 18 -14.50 -8.22 -20.00
N ASN A 19 -15.72 -7.73 -19.79
CA ASN A 19 -16.53 -7.07 -20.81
C ASN A 19 -16.16 -5.60 -21.03
N MET A 20 -15.23 -5.05 -20.24
CA MET A 20 -14.77 -3.68 -20.41
C MET A 20 -14.03 -3.49 -21.73
N THR A 21 -14.24 -2.34 -22.38
CA THR A 21 -13.55 -1.95 -23.62
C THR A 21 -12.04 -1.92 -23.42
N THR A 22 -11.29 -2.14 -24.49
CA THR A 22 -9.81 -2.17 -24.44
C THR A 22 -9.23 -0.90 -23.83
N LEU A 23 -9.83 0.27 -24.10
CA LEU A 23 -9.44 1.54 -23.48
C LEU A 23 -9.63 1.54 -21.96
N GLY A 24 -10.77 1.04 -21.47
CA GLY A 24 -11.02 0.96 -20.03
C GLY A 24 -10.01 0.03 -19.32
N LYS A 25 -9.67 -1.10 -19.94
CA LYS A 25 -8.66 -2.04 -19.40
C LYS A 25 -7.29 -1.38 -19.32
N THR A 26 -6.89 -0.66 -20.37
CA THR A 26 -5.64 0.10 -20.39
C THR A 26 -5.61 1.16 -19.29
N LEU A 27 -6.69 1.93 -19.10
CA LEU A 27 -6.78 2.93 -18.05
C LEU A 27 -6.67 2.30 -16.65
N TRP A 28 -7.32 1.16 -16.42
CA TRP A 28 -7.24 0.47 -15.14
C TRP A 28 -5.82 -0.03 -14.84
N ILE A 29 -5.11 -0.55 -15.84
CA ILE A 29 -3.69 -0.92 -15.74
C ILE A 29 -2.84 0.31 -15.40
N ILE A 30 -3.07 1.46 -16.05
CA ILE A 30 -2.38 2.71 -15.75
C ILE A 30 -2.59 3.12 -14.30
N ILE A 31 -3.83 3.04 -13.80
CA ILE A 31 -4.15 3.34 -12.39
C ILE A 31 -3.40 2.39 -11.46
N ALA A 32 -3.42 1.09 -11.73
CA ALA A 32 -2.70 0.09 -10.92
C ALA A 32 -1.19 0.36 -10.87
N ILE A 33 -0.57 0.66 -12.01
CA ILE A 33 0.84 1.04 -12.10
C ILE A 33 1.11 2.32 -11.30
N LYS A 34 0.28 3.35 -11.48
CA LYS A 34 0.45 4.63 -10.78
C LYS A 34 0.33 4.44 -9.26
N LEU A 35 -0.64 3.64 -8.80
CA LEU A 35 -0.80 3.30 -7.39
C LEU A 35 0.41 2.51 -6.87
N PHE A 36 0.93 1.55 -7.62
CA PHE A 36 2.12 0.79 -7.26
C PHE A 36 3.35 1.70 -7.13
N ILE A 37 3.59 2.57 -8.12
CA ILE A 37 4.71 3.52 -8.11
C ILE A 37 4.54 4.50 -6.95
N MET A 38 3.36 5.08 -6.74
CA MET A 38 3.10 5.98 -5.62
C MET A 38 3.34 5.28 -4.29
N PHE A 39 2.87 4.05 -4.10
CA PHE A 39 3.12 3.30 -2.88
C PHE A 39 4.62 3.03 -2.67
N PHE A 40 5.35 2.66 -3.72
CA PHE A 40 6.78 2.40 -3.65
C PHE A 40 7.59 3.66 -3.35
N VAL A 41 7.29 4.77 -4.03
CA VAL A 41 7.93 6.07 -3.81
C VAL A 41 7.61 6.57 -2.41
N LEU A 42 6.33 6.61 -2.00
CA LEU A 42 5.97 6.98 -0.64
C LEU A 42 6.68 6.08 0.37
N LYS A 43 6.74 4.77 0.14
CA LYS A 43 7.48 3.85 1.01
C LYS A 43 8.96 4.21 1.10
N LEU A 44 9.62 4.47 -0.03
CA LEU A 44 11.06 4.75 -0.06
C LEU A 44 11.43 6.12 0.49
N PHE A 45 10.58 7.13 0.27
CA PHE A 45 10.80 8.51 0.72
C PHE A 45 10.30 8.78 2.15
N PHE A 46 9.16 8.22 2.56
CA PHE A 46 8.63 8.39 3.93
C PHE A 46 9.22 7.38 4.91
N PHE A 47 9.63 6.18 4.47
CA PHE A 47 10.37 5.23 5.31
C PHE A 47 11.86 5.31 5.00
N LYS A 48 12.41 6.53 5.02
CA LYS A 48 13.84 6.71 5.19
C LYS A 48 14.26 6.06 6.50
N SER A 49 15.46 5.51 6.50
CA SER A 49 16.00 4.57 7.46
C SER A 49 16.29 5.15 8.85
N ASP A 50 15.52 6.11 9.35
CA ASP A 50 15.74 6.73 10.68
C ASP A 50 15.74 5.69 11.81
N LEU A 51 15.22 4.49 11.56
CA LEU A 51 15.16 3.37 12.51
C LEU A 51 16.04 2.16 12.12
N ARG A 52 16.87 2.24 11.05
CA ARG A 52 17.76 1.13 10.66
C ARG A 52 19.19 1.27 11.19
N GLU A 53 19.53 2.39 11.82
CA GLU A 53 20.86 2.63 12.39
C GLU A 53 21.08 1.93 13.74
N TYR A 54 20.04 1.33 14.31
CA TYR A 54 20.09 0.64 15.59
C TYR A 54 19.69 -0.83 15.44
N ASP A 55 20.50 -1.75 15.95
CA ASP A 55 20.28 -3.19 15.86
C ASP A 55 19.21 -3.66 16.86
N THR A 56 19.10 -3.01 18.02
CA THR A 56 18.16 -3.38 19.07
C THR A 56 16.95 -2.45 19.13
N ILE A 57 15.79 -3.01 19.49
CA ILE A 57 14.53 -2.26 19.69
C ILE A 57 14.68 -1.25 20.84
N GLU A 58 15.50 -1.58 21.83
CA GLU A 58 15.74 -0.78 23.04
C GLU A 58 16.50 0.52 22.73
N GLU A 59 17.53 0.46 21.88
CA GLU A 59 18.26 1.63 21.41
C GLU A 59 17.37 2.59 20.59
N LYS A 60 16.50 2.04 19.74
CA LYS A 60 15.52 2.84 18.96
C LYS A 60 14.57 3.61 19.88
N SER A 61 14.04 2.92 20.89
CA SER A 61 13.10 3.52 21.84
C SER A 61 13.76 4.65 22.63
N ASN A 62 14.96 4.42 23.15
CA ASN A 62 15.69 5.42 23.94
C ASN A 62 16.05 6.66 23.12
N LYS A 63 16.39 6.51 21.84
CA LYS A 63 16.69 7.65 20.96
C LYS A 63 15.46 8.52 20.66
N VAL A 64 14.30 7.88 20.46
CA VAL A 64 13.02 8.60 20.28
C VAL A 64 12.67 9.35 21.56
N ILE A 65 12.83 8.74 22.73
CA ILE A 65 12.58 9.39 24.03
C ILE A 65 13.50 10.59 24.23
N GLU A 66 14.78 10.47 23.90
CA GLU A 66 15.76 11.57 24.00
C GLU A 66 15.34 12.77 23.12
N ASN A 67 14.98 12.53 21.86
CA ASN A 67 14.53 13.57 20.93
C ASN A 67 13.22 14.26 21.36
N LEU A 68 12.33 13.55 22.06
CA LEU A 68 11.08 14.10 22.59
C LEU A 68 11.25 14.83 23.92
N THR A 69 12.24 14.46 24.71
CA THR A 69 12.51 15.04 26.03
C THR A 69 13.44 16.24 25.95
N ASN A 70 14.31 16.30 24.94
CA ASN A 70 15.23 17.39 24.73
C ASN A 70 15.07 17.95 23.31
N PRO A 71 14.00 18.73 23.05
CA PRO A 71 13.83 19.39 21.76
C PRO A 71 14.99 20.36 21.55
N LYS A 72 15.66 20.26 20.40
CA LYS A 72 16.59 21.30 19.93
C LYS A 72 15.87 22.62 19.69
#